data_AF-A0A250X9U5-F1
#
_entry.id   AF-A0A250X9U5-F1
#
_cell.length_a   1.000
_cell.length_b   1.000
_cell.length_c   1.000
_cell.angle_alpha   90.00
_cell.angle_beta   90.00
_cell.angle_gamma   90.00
#
_symmetry.space_group_name_H-M   'P 1'
#
loop_
_entity.id
_entity.type
_entity.pdbx_description
1 polymer ?
#
loop_
_entity_poly.entity_id
_entity_poly.type
_entity_poly.pdbx_seq_one_letter_code
_entity_poly.pdbx_strand_id
1 'polypeptide(L)'
;MALPDEGKLALEWIMNEGHFDEIRKKVVENMRQNENLKQFTMQLLDESKTLTHHELTESNRKKILDELRKELEDKILDKACSTAFGLMGDPNNELCRLINEKVHEALCVVHENQARRGGPA
;
A
#
# COMPACT_ATOMS: atom_id res chain seq x y z
N MET A 1 16.11 32.48 7.60
CA MET A 1 16.56 31.09 7.73
C MET A 1 15.31 30.24 7.65
N ALA A 2 15.09 29.51 6.55
CA ALA A 2 13.88 28.68 6.43
C ALA A 2 13.98 27.55 7.47
N LEU A 3 12.95 27.39 8.31
CA LEU A 3 12.84 26.23 9.18
C LEU A 3 12.88 24.97 8.29
N PRO A 4 13.61 23.91 8.68
CA PRO A 4 13.57 22.66 7.94
C PRO A 4 12.13 22.17 7.85
N ASP A 5 11.74 21.61 6.70
CA ASP A 5 10.43 20.99 6.54
C ASP A 5 10.27 19.86 7.56
N GLU A 6 9.45 20.09 8.58
CA GLU A 6 9.18 19.13 9.66
C GLU A 6 8.64 17.81 9.11
N GLY A 7 7.84 17.87 8.05
CA GLY A 7 7.31 16.68 7.38
C GLY A 7 8.43 15.84 6.77
N LYS A 8 9.43 16.49 6.16
CA LYS A 8 10.59 15.78 5.62
C LYS A 8 11.42 15.09 6.71
N LEU A 9 11.67 15.78 7.83
CA LEU A 9 12.42 15.19 8.95
C LEU A 9 11.66 14.03 9.61
N ALA A 10 10.34 14.15 9.73
CA ALA A 10 9.50 13.07 10.25
C ALA A 10 9.52 11.85 9.33
N LEU A 11 9.43 12.05 8.01
CA LEU A 11 9.53 10.96 7.03
C LEU A 11 10.90 10.28 7.07
N GLU A 12 12.00 11.04 7.13
CA GLU A 12 13.34 10.48 7.26
C GLU A 12 13.47 9.61 8.52
N TRP A 13 12.92 10.06 9.66
CA TRP A 13 12.91 9.28 10.89
C TRP A 13 12.09 7.98 10.74
N ILE A 14 10.87 8.05 10.20
CA ILE A 14 10.00 6.89 9.96
C ILE A 14 10.69 5.85 9.06
N MET A 15 11.44 6.31 8.05
CA MET A 15 12.21 5.44 7.16
C MET A 15 13.39 4.79 7.87
N ASN A 16 14.16 5.57 8.64
CA ASN A 16 15.37 5.09 9.32
C ASN A 16 15.07 4.08 10.44
N GLU A 17 13.95 4.26 11.15
CA GLU A 17 13.50 3.32 12.19
C GLU A 17 12.80 2.07 11.61
N GLY A 18 12.65 1.99 10.28
CA GLY A 18 12.02 0.85 9.61
C GLY A 18 10.49 0.79 9.73
N HIS A 19 9.85 1.83 10.29
CA HIS A 19 8.40 1.91 10.40
C HIS A 19 7.70 1.96 9.03
N PHE A 20 8.35 2.55 8.01
CA PHE A 20 7.84 2.51 6.64
C PHE A 20 7.67 1.06 6.13
N ASP A 21 8.67 0.20 6.39
CA ASP A 21 8.62 -1.20 5.98
C ASP A 21 7.58 -2.00 6.77
N GLU A 22 7.38 -1.69 8.05
CA GLU A 22 6.31 -2.27 8.86
C GLU A 22 4.92 -1.93 8.31
N ILE A 23 4.68 -0.64 8.03
CA ILE A 23 3.42 -0.16 7.43
C ILE A 23 3.20 -0.85 6.08
N ARG A 24 4.22 -0.91 5.21
CA ARG A 24 4.14 -1.60 3.92
C ARG A 24 3.77 -3.08 4.07
N LYS A 25 4.36 -3.79 5.05
CA LYS A 25 4.03 -5.19 5.33
C LYS A 25 2.56 -5.35 5.73
N LYS A 26 2.06 -4.49 6.62
CA LYS A 26 0.66 -4.51 7.07
C LYS A 26 -0.33 -4.20 5.95
N VAL A 27 0.00 -3.26 5.04
CA VAL A 27 -0.78 -3.04 3.81
C VAL A 27 -0.88 -4.33 3.01
N VAL A 28 0.26 -4.97 2.69
CA VAL A 28 0.27 -6.21 1.89
C VAL A 28 -0.51 -7.33 2.57
N GLU A 29 -0.41 -7.48 3.89
CA GLU A 29 -1.16 -8.48 4.65
C GLU A 29 -2.67 -8.24 4.59
N ASN A 30 -3.12 -7.01 4.83
CA ASN A 30 -4.54 -6.65 4.69
C ASN A 30 -5.05 -6.91 3.27
N MET A 31 -4.25 -6.58 2.25
CA MET A 31 -4.60 -6.80 0.85
C MET A 31 -4.71 -8.29 0.50
N ARG A 32 -3.85 -9.15 1.06
CA ARG A 32 -3.91 -10.60 0.86
C ARG A 32 -5.15 -11.24 1.49
N GLN A 33 -5.63 -10.68 2.59
CA GLN A 33 -6.81 -11.16 3.31
C GLN A 33 -8.10 -10.47 2.83
N ASN A 34 -8.02 -9.55 1.86
CA ASN A 34 -9.17 -8.79 1.40
C ASN A 34 -10.10 -9.64 0.51
N GLU A 35 -11.18 -10.15 1.11
CA GLU A 35 -12.16 -10.95 0.37
C GLU A 35 -12.84 -10.16 -0.76
N ASN A 36 -13.04 -8.84 -0.64
CA ASN A 36 -13.63 -8.05 -1.72
C ASN A 36 -12.76 -8.04 -2.98
N LEU A 37 -11.44 -7.87 -2.84
CA LEU A 37 -10.49 -7.92 -3.95
C LEU A 37 -10.42 -9.32 -4.57
N LYS A 38 -10.48 -10.36 -3.73
CA LYS A 38 -10.52 -11.75 -4.18
C LYS A 38 -11.79 -12.05 -4.99
N GLN A 39 -12.97 -11.67 -4.48
CA GLN A 39 -14.24 -11.83 -5.19
C GLN A 39 -14.26 -11.04 -6.51
N PHE A 40 -13.75 -9.81 -6.49
CA PHE A 40 -13.61 -9.00 -7.71
C PHE A 40 -12.70 -9.67 -8.75
N THR A 41 -11.58 -10.24 -8.31
CA THR A 41 -10.66 -10.98 -9.20
C THR A 41 -11.33 -12.24 -9.77
N MET A 42 -12.11 -12.97 -8.97
CA MET A 42 -12.88 -14.13 -9.44
C MET A 42 -13.92 -13.72 -10.47
N GLN A 43 -14.67 -12.63 -10.23
CA GLN A 43 -15.63 -12.12 -11.20
C GLN A 43 -14.97 -11.74 -12.54
N LEU A 44 -13.80 -11.11 -12.50
CA LEU A 44 -13.04 -10.78 -13.71
C LEU A 44 -12.57 -12.02 -14.47
N LEU A 45 -12.25 -13.11 -13.76
CA LEU A 45 -11.92 -14.39 -14.38
C LEU A 45 -13.14 -15.02 -15.05
N ASP A 46 -14.31 -14.98 -14.41
CA ASP A 46 -15.57 -15.50 -14.97
C ASP A 46 -15.99 -14.73 -16.24
N GLU A 47 -15.71 -13.42 -16.29
CA GLU A 47 -15.99 -12.55 -17.44
C GLU A 47 -14.85 -12.51 -18.48
N SER A 48 -13.77 -13.27 -18.29
CA SER A 48 -12.57 -13.18 -19.13
C SER A 48 -12.83 -13.65 -20.56
N LYS A 49 -12.40 -12.81 -21.52
CA LYS A 49 -12.42 -13.15 -22.94
C LYS A 49 -11.33 -14.15 -23.30
N THR A 50 -10.16 -14.03 -22.66
CA THR A 50 -9.06 -14.97 -22.87
C THR A 50 -9.42 -16.39 -22.45
N LEU A 51 -10.14 -16.58 -21.34
CA LEU A 51 -10.56 -17.92 -20.90
C LEU A 51 -11.73 -18.49 -21.71
N THR A 52 -12.60 -17.64 -22.25
CA THR A 52 -13.77 -18.08 -23.04
C THR A 52 -13.43 -18.43 -24.49
N HIS A 53 -12.35 -17.89 -25.06
CA HIS A 53 -12.00 -18.09 -26.47
C HIS A 53 -10.91 -19.15 -26.74
N HIS A 54 -10.15 -19.59 -25.73
CA HIS A 54 -9.04 -20.51 -25.93
C HIS A 54 -9.30 -21.93 -25.41
N GLU A 55 -9.04 -22.94 -26.24
CA GLU A 55 -8.92 -24.33 -25.76
C GLU A 55 -7.61 -24.49 -24.98
N LEU A 56 -7.71 -24.82 -23.70
CA LEU A 56 -6.55 -25.02 -22.81
C LEU A 56 -5.78 -26.28 -23.19
N THR A 57 -4.57 -26.11 -23.73
CA THR A 57 -3.61 -27.20 -23.98
C THR A 57 -2.32 -26.95 -23.21
N GLU A 58 -1.53 -27.99 -22.94
CA GLU A 58 -0.22 -27.85 -22.29
C GLU A 58 0.71 -26.87 -23.05
N SER A 59 0.63 -26.86 -24.39
CA SER A 59 1.48 -26.04 -25.26
C SER A 59 1.15 -24.54 -25.24
N ASN A 60 -0.11 -24.18 -24.99
CA ASN A 60 -0.57 -22.79 -25.02
C ASN A 60 -0.84 -22.20 -23.63
N ARG A 61 -0.74 -23.00 -22.55
CA ARG A 61 -0.99 -22.57 -21.17
C ARG A 61 -0.26 -21.28 -20.80
N LYS A 62 1.04 -21.19 -21.08
CA LYS A 62 1.83 -19.99 -20.76
C LYS A 62 1.30 -18.75 -21.49
N LYS A 63 1.01 -18.88 -22.77
CA LYS A 63 0.50 -17.79 -23.60
C LYS A 63 -0.87 -17.31 -23.09
N ILE A 64 -1.77 -18.24 -22.76
CA ILE A 64 -3.08 -17.92 -22.19
C ILE A 64 -2.92 -17.18 -20.85
N LEU A 65 -2.01 -17.64 -19.97
CA LEU A 65 -1.76 -16.96 -18.69
C LEU A 65 -1.17 -15.55 -18.88
N ASP A 66 -0.27 -15.37 -19.85
CA ASP A 66 0.30 -14.06 -20.16
C ASP A 66 -0.74 -13.10 -20.75
N GLU A 67 -1.64 -13.59 -21.61
CA GLU A 67 -2.76 -12.82 -22.17
C GLU A 67 -3.80 -12.48 -21.10
N LEU A 68 -4.14 -13.44 -20.25
CA LEU A 68 -5.06 -13.24 -19.13
C LEU A 68 -4.51 -12.21 -18.14
N ARG A 69 -3.21 -12.27 -17.86
CA ARG A 69 -2.54 -11.25 -17.05
C ARG A 69 -2.70 -9.87 -17.68
N LYS A 70 -2.36 -9.72 -18.96
CA LYS A 70 -2.51 -8.43 -19.66
C LYS A 70 -3.95 -7.91 -19.69
N GLU A 71 -4.93 -8.81 -19.78
CA GLU A 71 -6.36 -8.45 -19.77
C GLU A 71 -6.79 -7.89 -18.41
N LEU A 72 -6.31 -8.48 -17.31
CA LEU A 72 -6.84 -8.25 -15.97
C LEU A 72 -5.96 -7.36 -15.08
N GLU A 73 -4.66 -7.24 -15.36
CA GLU A 73 -3.67 -6.59 -14.49
C GLU A 73 -4.07 -5.16 -14.12
N ASP A 74 -4.39 -4.32 -15.10
CA ASP A 74 -4.75 -2.91 -14.84
C ASP A 74 -6.00 -2.79 -13.95
N LYS A 75 -7.05 -3.56 -14.23
CA LYS A 75 -8.30 -3.52 -13.44
C LYS A 75 -8.10 -3.98 -12.01
N ILE A 76 -7.31 -5.05 -11.82
CA ILE A 76 -7.00 -5.58 -10.49
C ILE A 76 -6.13 -4.59 -9.73
N LEU A 77 -5.12 -3.99 -10.39
CA LEU A 77 -4.25 -2.97 -9.79
C LEU A 77 -5.05 -1.74 -9.36
N ASP A 78 -5.94 -1.22 -10.19
CA ASP A 78 -6.77 -0.06 -9.86
C ASP A 78 -7.65 -0.32 -8.63
N LYS A 79 -8.30 -1.49 -8.61
CA LYS A 79 -9.11 -1.92 -7.45
C LYS A 79 -8.24 -2.09 -6.21
N ALA A 80 -7.08 -2.74 -6.33
CA ALA A 80 -6.16 -2.96 -5.22
C ALA A 80 -5.64 -1.63 -4.64
N CYS A 81 -5.25 -0.68 -5.51
CA CYS A 81 -4.82 0.65 -5.10
C CYS A 81 -5.93 1.39 -4.35
N SER A 82 -7.14 1.41 -4.91
CA SER A 82 -8.30 2.06 -4.29
C SER A 82 -8.63 1.46 -2.92
N THR A 83 -8.59 0.13 -2.81
CA THR A 83 -8.79 -0.58 -1.54
C THR A 83 -7.67 -0.27 -0.54
N ALA A 84 -6.41 -0.27 -0.96
CA ALA A 84 -5.28 0.05 -0.08
C ALA A 84 -5.37 1.48 0.46
N PHE A 85 -5.68 2.47 -0.38
CA PHE A 85 -5.91 3.85 0.06
C PHE A 85 -7.11 3.96 1.00
N GLY A 86 -8.19 3.22 0.73
CA GLY A 86 -9.34 3.14 1.63
C GLY A 86 -8.96 2.61 3.01
N LEU A 87 -8.15 1.55 3.08
CA LEU A 87 -7.68 0.98 4.36
C LEU A 87 -6.76 1.94 5.13
N MET A 88 -5.85 2.62 4.43
CA MET A 88 -4.96 3.61 5.04
C MET A 88 -5.69 4.88 5.49
N GLY A 89 -6.80 5.22 4.85
CA GLY A 89 -7.58 6.42 5.14
C GLY A 89 -8.76 6.22 6.10
N ASP A 90 -9.19 4.99 6.37
CA ASP A 90 -10.30 4.70 7.28
C ASP A 90 -9.88 4.85 8.75
N PRO A 91 -10.42 5.82 9.52
CA PRO A 91 -10.05 6.04 10.92
C PRO A 91 -10.34 4.85 11.84
N ASN A 92 -11.25 3.95 11.43
CA ASN A 92 -11.58 2.75 12.19
C ASN A 92 -10.63 1.59 11.89
N ASN A 93 -9.78 1.71 10.87
CA ASN A 93 -8.84 0.67 10.49
C ASN A 93 -7.56 0.74 11.33
N GLU A 94 -7.07 -0.42 11.79
CA GLU A 94 -5.84 -0.53 12.57
C GLU A 94 -4.61 0.00 11.82
N LEU A 95 -4.58 -0.13 10.49
CA LEU A 95 -3.51 0.40 9.65
C LEU A 95 -3.46 1.94 9.71
N CYS A 96 -4.61 2.61 9.59
CA CYS A 96 -4.70 4.07 9.72
C CYS A 96 -4.25 4.54 11.10
N ARG A 97 -4.67 3.83 12.16
CA ARG A 97 -4.23 4.12 13.53
C ARG A 97 -2.72 4.01 13.69
N LEU A 98 -2.12 2.93 13.18
CA LEU A 98 -0.66 2.75 13.21
C LEU A 98 0.07 3.87 12.46
N ILE A 99 -0.40 4.23 11.26
CA ILE A 99 0.21 5.32 10.48
C ILE A 99 0.19 6.62 11.30
N ASN A 100 -0.96 6.96 11.88
CA ASN A 100 -1.09 8.16 12.71
C ASN A 100 -0.19 8.12 13.95
N GLU A 101 -0.08 6.97 14.63
CA GLU A 101 0.81 6.78 15.77
C GLU A 101 2.28 7.01 15.39
N LYS A 102 2.75 6.40 14.29
CA LYS A 102 4.15 6.55 13.85
C LYS A 102 4.47 7.94 13.33
N VAL A 103 3.53 8.60 12.68
CA VAL A 103 3.68 10.01 12.29
C VAL A 103 3.72 10.92 13.51
N HIS A 104 2.87 10.67 14.51
CA HIS A 104 2.87 11.44 15.75
C HIS A 104 4.18 11.29 16.53
N GLU A 105 4.65 10.06 16.73
CA GLU A 105 5.96 9.77 17.34
C GLU A 105 7.09 10.51 16.62
N ALA A 106 7.12 10.45 15.28
CA ALA A 106 8.11 11.13 14.47
C ALA A 106 8.09 12.65 14.67
N LEU A 107 6.91 13.26 14.66
CA LEU A 107 6.75 14.70 14.89
C LEU A 107 7.20 15.11 16.29
N CYS A 108 6.86 14.33 17.32
CA CYS A 108 7.36 14.56 18.68
C CYS A 108 8.90 14.57 18.72
N VAL A 109 9.54 13.57 18.12
CA VAL A 109 11.01 13.48 18.05
C VAL A 109 11.60 14.68 17.29
N VAL A 110 11.00 15.09 16.17
CA VAL A 110 11.45 16.26 15.40
C VAL A 110 11.36 17.52 16.24
N HIS A 111 10.24 17.78 16.90
CA HIS A 111 10.04 18.96 17.75
C HIS A 111 11.00 18.98 18.95
N GLU A 112 11.18 17.85 19.63
CA GLU A 112 12.15 17.74 20.73
C GLU A 112 13.59 18.05 20.27
N ASN A 113 14.00 17.51 19.13
CA ASN A 113 15.34 17.74 18.57
C ASN A 113 15.54 19.19 18.15
N GLN A 114 14.51 19.86 17.64
CA GLN A 114 14.55 21.28 17.31
C GLN A 114 14.63 22.15 18.58
N ALA A 115 13.84 21.84 19.62
CA ALA A 115 13.89 22.55 20.89
C ALA A 115 15.27 22.45 21.56
N ARG A 116 15.92 21.28 21.52
CA ARG A 116 17.31 21.10 22.02
C ARG A 116 18.34 21.92 21.24
N ARG A 117 18.15 22.09 19.93
CA ARG A 117 19.05 22.91 19.08
C ARG A 117 18.82 24.41 19.27
N GLY A 118 17.66 24.82 19.76
CA GLY A 118 17.29 26.22 20.05
C GLY A 118 17.39 26.63 21.52
N GLY A 119 17.94 25.79 22.41
CA GLY A 119 18.12 26.09 23.83
C GLY A 119 19.14 27.23 24.09
N PRO A 120 19.04 27.94 25.24
CA PRO A 120 19.65 29.25 25.45
C PRO A 120 21.19 29.20 25.38
N ALA A 121 21.76 30.20 24.69
CA ALA A 121 23.18 30.54 24.70
C ALA A 121 23.64 31.06 26.07
#